data_AF-T1EI11-F1
#
_entry.id   AF-T1EI11-F1
#
_cell.length_a   1.000
_cell.length_b   1.000
_cell.length_c   1.000
_cell.angle_alpha   90.00
_cell.angle_beta   90.00
_cell.angle_gamma   90.00
#
_symmetry.space_group_name_H-M   'P 1'
#
loop_
_entity.id
_entity.type
_entity.pdbx_description
1 polymer ?
#
loop_
_entity_poly.entity_id
_entity_poly.type
_entity_poly.pdbx_seq_one_letter_code
_entity_poly.pdbx_strand_id
1 'polypeptide(L)'
;GHFGRVYLATLMHGNQSAEIVAVKTMKYKAEECEMVELFLKEAVLMKDFQHPHVLGIKGITFADDSTPMVILPFMANGDLRNYILNPELNITILNLLMMGMQVAHGMAYLSSHHFVHRDLAARNCMVNNSGVVKIADFGMSRQLISCEYYRVKHGKDPFPVRWMAPECLEAKIFTTKSDVWAYGVLLWELMTRGAVPYAEVENWQVAGLIQSGELLKQPPFCPDVVYAIMMKCWTQDAQERPTFDQIISDVNSVVS
;
A
#
# COMPACT_ATOMS: atom_id res chain seq x y z
N GLY A 1 5.52 11.90 -3.37
CA GLY A 1 4.29 11.48 -2.67
C GLY A 1 3.70 12.66 -1.90
N HIS A 2 2.74 12.38 -1.01
CA HIS A 2 1.91 13.36 -0.31
C HIS A 2 2.72 14.40 0.49
N PHE A 3 3.80 13.98 1.17
CA PHE A 3 4.59 14.84 2.06
C PHE A 3 5.84 15.49 1.44
N GLY A 4 6.30 15.06 0.26
CA GLY A 4 7.70 15.32 -0.06
C GLY A 4 8.23 14.97 -1.45
N ARG A 5 9.50 15.31 -1.65
CA ARG A 5 10.36 14.89 -2.76
C ARG A 5 11.13 13.64 -2.36
N VAL A 6 11.44 12.79 -3.34
CA VAL A 6 12.27 11.61 -3.14
C VAL A 6 13.47 11.74 -4.06
N TYR A 7 14.67 11.57 -3.50
CA TYR A 7 15.94 11.66 -4.20
C TYR A 7 16.63 10.30 -4.22
N LEU A 8 17.31 9.98 -5.32
CA LEU A 8 18.29 8.91 -5.37
C LEU A 8 19.56 9.41 -4.68
N ALA A 9 20.11 8.64 -3.74
CA ALA A 9 21.32 9.02 -3.03
C ALA A 9 22.22 7.80 -2.76
N THR A 10 23.45 8.09 -2.34
CA THR A 10 24.42 7.09 -1.90
C THR A 10 24.64 7.24 -0.41
N LEU A 11 24.31 6.21 0.37
CA LEU A 11 24.60 6.11 1.79
C LEU A 11 25.99 5.52 1.99
N MET A 12 26.88 6.28 2.63
CA MET A 12 28.24 5.83 2.94
C MET A 12 28.27 5.19 4.33
N HIS A 13 28.67 3.92 4.40
CA HIS A 13 28.92 3.20 5.65
C HIS A 13 30.41 3.32 5.98
N GLY A 14 30.80 4.47 6.54
CA GLY A 14 32.20 4.83 6.75
C GLY A 14 33.02 4.83 5.45
N ASN A 15 34.28 4.38 5.50
CA ASN A 15 35.17 4.33 4.34
C ASN A 15 35.05 3.03 3.50
N GLN A 16 34.14 2.11 3.85
CA GLN A 16 34.25 0.71 3.41
C GLN A 16 33.12 0.25 2.49
N SER A 17 31.94 0.88 2.51
CA SER A 17 30.89 0.53 1.54
C SER A 17 29.93 1.68 1.28
N ALA A 18 29.39 1.68 0.07
CA ALA A 18 28.41 2.61 -0.42
C ALA A 18 27.15 1.84 -0.83
N GLU A 19 25.99 2.34 -0.44
CA GLU A 19 24.69 1.74 -0.77
C GLU A 19 23.81 2.75 -1.49
N ILE A 20 23.17 2.35 -2.58
CA ILE A 20 22.16 3.17 -3.24
C ILE A 20 20.86 3.14 -2.42
N VAL A 21 20.38 4.33 -2.04
CA VAL A 21 19.19 4.53 -1.19
C VAL A 21 18.24 5.55 -1.82
N ALA A 22 17.00 5.54 -1.35
CA ALA A 22 16.05 6.62 -1.61
C ALA A 22 15.99 7.53 -0.37
N VAL A 23 16.03 8.85 -0.57
CA VAL A 23 15.90 9.83 0.52
C VAL A 23 14.63 10.63 0.32
N LYS A 24 13.66 10.44 1.23
CA LYS A 24 12.42 11.22 1.28
C LYS A 24 12.65 12.46 2.13
N THR A 25 12.27 13.64 1.65
CA THR A 25 12.36 14.92 2.38
C THR A 25 11.16 15.81 2.07
N MET A 26 10.90 16.79 2.92
CA MET A 26 9.75 17.69 2.79
C MET A 26 9.89 18.66 1.60
N LYS A 27 8.76 19.05 1.00
CA LYS A 27 8.73 20.01 -0.14
C LYS A 27 8.93 21.46 0.29
N TYR A 28 8.53 21.80 1.50
CA TYR A 28 8.57 23.14 2.08
C TYR A 28 9.51 23.15 3.28
N LYS A 29 10.06 24.32 3.61
CA LYS A 29 10.93 24.48 4.78
C LYS A 29 10.20 24.03 6.05
N ALA A 30 10.97 23.54 7.02
CA ALA A 30 10.50 23.08 8.34
C ALA A 30 9.94 24.21 9.22
N GLU A 31 9.23 25.18 8.66
CA GLU A 31 8.60 26.30 9.36
C GLU A 31 7.25 25.87 9.97
N GLU A 32 6.60 24.86 9.40
CA GLU A 32 5.35 24.27 9.92
C GLU A 32 5.64 23.03 10.78
N CYS A 33 5.69 23.22 12.11
CA CYS A 33 5.98 22.16 13.07
C CYS A 33 5.06 20.93 12.95
N GLU A 34 3.76 21.13 12.64
CA GLU A 34 2.79 20.04 12.50
C GLU A 34 3.14 19.11 11.31
N MET A 35 3.59 19.69 10.19
CA MET A 35 3.98 18.91 9.01
C MET A 35 5.26 18.11 9.24
N VAL A 36 6.21 18.67 10.00
CA VAL A 36 7.42 17.97 10.43
C VAL A 36 7.08 16.79 11.35
N GLU A 37 6.16 17.02 12.30
CA GLU A 37 5.71 15.97 13.22
C GLU A 37 5.01 14.82 12.48
N LEU A 38 4.10 15.12 11.54
CA LEU A 38 3.45 14.09 10.72
C LEU A 38 4.45 13.31 9.87
N PHE A 39 5.44 13.98 9.27
CA PHE A 39 6.48 13.36 8.49
C PHE A 39 7.36 12.41 9.32
N LEU A 40 7.78 12.83 10.51
CA LEU A 40 8.58 12.00 11.40
C LEU A 40 7.76 10.87 12.03
N LYS A 41 6.47 11.09 12.32
CA LYS A 41 5.55 10.04 12.79
C LYS A 41 5.48 8.89 11.80
N GLU A 42 5.35 9.15 10.49
CA GLU A 42 5.40 8.11 9.45
C GLU A 42 6.70 7.29 9.54
N ALA A 43 7.85 7.96 9.66
CA ALA A 43 9.14 7.30 9.76
C ALA A 43 9.27 6.45 11.03
N VAL A 44 8.78 6.94 12.17
CA VAL A 44 8.78 6.22 13.45
C VAL A 44 7.90 4.98 13.39
N LEU A 45 6.75 5.01 12.69
CA LEU A 45 5.91 3.83 12.49
C LEU A 45 6.65 2.73 11.71
N MET A 46 7.52 3.11 10.78
CA MET A 46 8.25 2.18 9.91
C MET A 46 9.54 1.63 10.52
N LYS A 47 10.00 2.17 11.65
CA LYS A 47 11.34 1.86 12.20
C LYS A 47 11.49 0.40 12.63
N ASP A 48 10.40 -0.21 13.11
CA ASP A 48 10.40 -1.56 13.67
C ASP A 48 9.98 -2.62 12.65
N PHE A 49 9.66 -2.22 11.42
CA PHE A 49 9.25 -3.16 10.37
C PHE A 49 10.43 -3.97 9.85
N GLN A 50 10.35 -5.29 10.07
CA GLN A 50 11.35 -6.26 9.66
C GLN A 50 10.67 -7.39 8.88
N HIS A 51 10.43 -7.15 7.59
CA HIS A 51 9.82 -8.15 6.70
C HIS A 51 10.27 -7.94 5.24
N PRO A 52 10.51 -9.01 4.46
CA PRO A 52 10.96 -8.89 3.07
C PRO A 52 10.00 -8.08 2.19
N HIS A 53 8.70 -8.13 2.47
CA HIS A 53 7.63 -7.49 1.69
C HIS A 53 7.00 -6.25 2.35
N VAL A 54 7.66 -5.66 3.35
CA VAL A 54 7.27 -4.39 3.96
C VAL A 54 8.47 -3.44 3.90
N LEU A 55 8.23 -2.19 3.48
CA LEU A 55 9.28 -1.19 3.36
C LEU A 55 9.57 -0.58 4.74
N GLY A 56 10.58 -1.10 5.42
CA GLY A 56 11.16 -0.46 6.61
C GLY A 56 12.10 0.69 6.24
N ILE A 57 12.30 1.63 7.18
CA ILE A 57 13.33 2.68 7.03
C ILE A 57 14.72 2.14 7.35
N LYS A 58 15.74 2.73 6.73
CA LYS A 58 17.15 2.51 7.11
C LYS A 58 17.60 3.47 8.21
N GLY A 59 17.01 4.66 8.26
CA GLY A 59 17.34 5.66 9.25
C GLY A 59 16.67 7.00 8.98
N ILE A 60 16.87 7.92 9.92
CA ILE A 60 16.44 9.31 9.83
C ILE A 60 17.69 10.18 10.02
N THR A 61 17.80 11.24 9.24
CA THR A 61 18.87 12.24 9.35
C THR A 61 18.31 13.63 9.09
N PHE A 62 19.14 14.66 9.17
CA PHE A 62 18.76 16.06 8.93
C PHE A 62 19.75 16.69 7.97
N ALA A 63 19.25 17.55 7.08
CA ALA A 63 20.09 18.41 6.25
C ALA A 63 20.69 19.55 7.09
N ASP A 64 21.64 20.30 6.53
CA ASP A 64 22.31 21.42 7.22
C ASP A 64 21.33 22.51 7.68
N ASP A 65 20.23 22.68 6.95
CA ASP A 65 19.14 23.60 7.30
C ASP A 65 18.13 23.00 8.30
N SER A 66 18.47 21.88 8.93
CA SER A 66 17.63 21.11 9.86
C SER A 66 16.39 20.47 9.23
N THR A 67 16.28 20.40 7.90
CA THR A 67 15.18 19.69 7.25
C THR A 67 15.28 18.17 7.49
N PRO A 68 14.23 17.49 7.99
CA PRO A 68 14.27 16.05 8.23
C PRO A 68 14.31 15.26 6.93
N MET A 69 15.10 14.18 6.94
CA MET A 69 15.29 13.27 5.81
C MET A 69 15.11 11.82 6.28
N VAL A 70 14.29 11.05 5.56
CA VAL A 70 14.06 9.64 5.82
C VAL A 70 14.78 8.82 4.77
N ILE A 71 15.67 7.93 5.21
CA ILE A 71 16.48 7.06 4.35
C ILE A 71 15.76 5.73 4.19
N LEU A 72 15.50 5.35 2.94
CA LEU A 72 14.72 4.18 2.54
C LEU A 72 15.56 3.28 1.61
N PRO A 73 15.27 1.97 1.57
CA PRO A 73 15.76 1.11 0.50
C PRO A 73 15.41 1.67 -0.89
N PHE A 74 16.34 1.62 -1.83
CA PHE A 74 16.06 2.03 -3.21
C PHE A 74 15.24 0.96 -3.95
N MET A 75 14.09 1.36 -4.46
CA MET A 75 13.15 0.50 -5.19
C MET A 75 13.23 0.85 -6.68
N ALA A 76 14.21 0.26 -7.36
CA ALA A 76 14.65 0.66 -8.70
C ALA A 76 13.56 0.65 -9.79
N ASN A 77 12.53 -0.16 -9.61
CA ASN A 77 11.44 -0.33 -10.58
C ASN A 77 10.20 0.51 -10.25
N GLY A 78 10.29 1.43 -9.27
CA GLY A 78 9.20 2.34 -8.92
C GLY A 78 8.04 1.62 -8.23
N ASP A 79 6.84 2.17 -8.36
CA ASP A 79 5.62 1.57 -7.83
C ASP A 79 5.11 0.42 -8.71
N LEU A 80 4.42 -0.53 -8.07
CA LEU A 80 3.93 -1.76 -8.67
C LEU A 80 2.91 -1.50 -9.78
N ARG A 81 2.08 -0.46 -9.65
CA ARG A 81 1.11 -0.10 -10.70
C ARG A 81 1.81 0.30 -11.99
N ASN A 82 2.79 1.21 -11.92
CA ASN A 82 3.56 1.62 -13.10
C ASN A 82 4.44 0.48 -13.63
N TYR A 83 4.97 -0.37 -12.73
CA TYR A 83 5.73 -1.56 -13.11
C TYR A 83 4.91 -2.52 -13.99
N ILE A 84 3.68 -2.86 -13.59
CA ILE A 84 2.84 -3.80 -14.37
C ILE A 84 2.27 -3.22 -15.66
N LEU A 85 2.14 -1.89 -15.73
CA LEU A 85 1.72 -1.12 -16.90
C LEU A 85 2.80 -1.04 -17.99
N ASN A 86 4.07 -1.29 -17.65
CA ASN A 86 5.16 -1.17 -18.61
C ASN A 86 5.01 -2.24 -19.73
N PRO A 87 4.77 -1.82 -20.99
CA PRO A 87 4.58 -2.75 -22.11
C PRO A 87 5.87 -3.47 -22.53
N GLU A 88 7.03 -2.96 -22.13
CA GLU A 88 8.34 -3.60 -22.41
C GLU A 88 8.58 -4.83 -21.51
N LEU A 89 7.82 -4.95 -20.42
CA LEU A 89 7.91 -6.09 -19.50
C LEU A 89 6.93 -7.20 -19.90
N ASN A 90 7.48 -8.36 -20.22
CA ASN A 90 6.72 -9.59 -20.47
C ASN A 90 6.21 -10.21 -19.17
N ILE A 91 5.28 -9.54 -18.49
CA ILE A 91 4.68 -9.98 -17.24
C ILE A 91 3.54 -10.95 -17.53
N THR A 92 3.67 -12.17 -17.00
CA THR A 92 2.65 -13.23 -17.10
C THR A 92 1.65 -13.16 -15.94
N ILE A 93 0.54 -13.89 -16.05
CA ILE A 93 -0.42 -14.08 -14.95
C ILE A 93 0.27 -14.65 -13.70
N LEU A 94 1.18 -15.62 -13.89
CA LEU A 94 1.94 -16.18 -12.77
C LEU A 94 2.79 -15.11 -12.06
N ASN A 95 3.45 -14.22 -12.81
CA ASN A 95 4.19 -13.12 -12.20
C ASN A 95 3.27 -12.19 -11.39
N LEU A 96 2.09 -11.86 -11.90
CA LEU A 96 1.10 -11.04 -11.20
C LEU A 96 0.64 -11.71 -9.90
N LEU A 97 0.35 -13.02 -9.94
CA LEU A 97 -0.03 -13.78 -8.73
C LEU A 97 1.10 -13.83 -7.72
N MET A 98 2.35 -14.04 -8.16
CA MET A 98 3.52 -14.00 -7.28
C MET A 98 3.70 -12.61 -6.64
N MET A 99 3.47 -11.52 -7.38
CA MET A 99 3.50 -10.17 -6.82
C MET A 99 2.38 -9.97 -5.78
N GLY A 100 1.16 -10.43 -6.07
CA GLY A 100 0.03 -10.40 -5.13
C GLY A 100 0.32 -11.20 -3.86
N MET A 101 0.94 -12.37 -4.00
CA MET A 101 1.35 -13.22 -2.88
C MET A 101 2.41 -12.56 -1.98
N GLN A 102 3.38 -11.87 -2.57
CA GLN A 102 4.35 -11.07 -1.81
C GLN A 102 3.65 -9.98 -0.98
N VAL A 103 2.67 -9.27 -1.57
CA VAL A 103 1.85 -8.29 -0.85
C VAL A 103 1.04 -8.95 0.27
N ALA A 104 0.42 -10.11 0.02
CA ALA A 104 -0.32 -10.84 1.05
C ALA A 104 0.55 -11.22 2.26
N HIS A 105 1.78 -11.70 2.02
CA HIS A 105 2.76 -11.95 3.08
C HIS A 105 3.12 -10.69 3.87
N GLY A 106 3.35 -9.57 3.18
CA GLY A 106 3.60 -8.29 3.84
C GLY A 106 2.43 -7.83 4.71
N MET A 107 1.19 -8.00 4.23
CA MET A 107 0.00 -7.63 4.99
C MET A 107 -0.30 -8.58 6.15
N ALA A 108 0.02 -9.87 6.05
CA ALA A 108 -0.02 -10.80 7.17
C ALA A 108 0.92 -10.34 8.29
N TYR A 109 2.15 -9.96 7.94
CA TYR A 109 3.10 -9.37 8.90
C TYR A 109 2.52 -8.11 9.57
N LEU A 110 2.02 -7.14 8.81
CA LEU A 110 1.42 -5.92 9.37
C LEU A 110 0.22 -6.23 10.28
N SER A 111 -0.66 -7.13 9.85
CA SER A 111 -1.82 -7.56 10.63
C SER A 111 -1.41 -8.20 11.95
N SER A 112 -0.37 -9.04 11.97
CA SER A 112 0.16 -9.66 13.20
C SER A 112 0.75 -8.65 14.19
N HIS A 113 1.17 -7.47 13.70
CA HIS A 113 1.64 -6.35 14.52
C HIS A 113 0.52 -5.36 14.86
N HIS A 114 -0.75 -5.75 14.65
CA HIS A 114 -1.93 -4.92 14.89
C HIS A 114 -1.86 -3.57 14.14
N PHE A 115 -1.30 -3.60 12.94
CA PHE A 115 -1.12 -2.44 12.09
C PHE A 115 -2.15 -2.43 10.96
N VAL A 116 -2.83 -1.31 10.77
CA VAL A 116 -3.81 -1.11 9.69
C VAL A 116 -3.24 -0.12 8.68
N HIS A 117 -3.13 -0.54 7.42
CA HIS A 117 -2.52 0.22 6.34
C HIS A 117 -3.39 1.39 5.89
N ARG A 118 -4.70 1.15 5.66
CA ARG A 118 -5.75 2.12 5.26
C ARG A 118 -5.68 2.67 3.83
N ASP A 119 -4.53 2.56 3.17
CA ASP A 119 -4.36 2.94 1.75
C ASP A 119 -3.65 1.85 0.94
N LEU A 120 -4.01 0.58 1.14
CA LEU A 120 -3.41 -0.52 0.38
C LEU A 120 -3.88 -0.46 -1.08
N ALA A 121 -2.94 -0.30 -2.00
CA ALA A 121 -3.19 -0.23 -3.45
C ALA A 121 -1.90 -0.55 -4.21
N ALA A 122 -1.99 -0.92 -5.49
CA ALA A 122 -0.80 -1.20 -6.29
C ALA A 122 0.16 0.00 -6.38
N ARG A 123 -0.34 1.24 -6.40
CA ARG A 123 0.49 2.47 -6.37
C ARG A 123 1.32 2.64 -5.08
N ASN A 124 0.92 1.97 -4.00
CA ASN A 124 1.56 2.03 -2.67
C ASN A 124 2.37 0.76 -2.38
N CYS A 125 2.65 -0.04 -3.41
CA CYS A 125 3.62 -1.12 -3.36
C CYS A 125 4.80 -0.73 -4.24
N MET A 126 6.03 -0.98 -3.81
CA MET A 126 7.25 -0.62 -4.53
C MET A 126 7.99 -1.87 -5.00
N VAL A 127 8.68 -1.80 -6.14
CA VAL A 127 9.38 -2.93 -6.75
C VAL A 127 10.88 -2.66 -6.82
N ASN A 128 11.70 -3.57 -6.30
CA ASN A 128 13.16 -3.46 -6.37
C ASN A 128 13.71 -4.06 -7.68
N ASN A 129 15.03 -3.95 -7.88
CA ASN A 129 15.69 -4.43 -9.11
C ASN A 129 15.53 -5.95 -9.36
N SER A 130 15.26 -6.74 -8.31
CA SER A 130 15.07 -8.19 -8.40
C SER A 130 13.60 -8.61 -8.53
N GLY A 131 12.67 -7.65 -8.71
CA GLY A 131 11.24 -7.93 -8.79
C GLY A 131 10.57 -8.21 -7.44
N VAL A 132 11.25 -7.93 -6.33
CA VAL A 132 10.65 -8.05 -4.99
C VAL A 132 9.75 -6.85 -4.72
N VAL A 133 8.51 -7.15 -4.34
CA VAL A 133 7.47 -6.18 -3.99
C VAL A 133 7.51 -5.90 -2.49
N LYS A 134 7.47 -4.62 -2.11
CA LYS A 134 7.32 -4.18 -0.72
C LYS A 134 6.17 -3.19 -0.57
N ILE A 135 5.33 -3.40 0.42
CA ILE A 135 4.28 -2.44 0.80
C ILE A 135 4.95 -1.18 1.36
N ALA A 136 4.47 -0.02 0.94
CA ALA A 136 5.01 1.29 1.26
C ALA A 136 3.88 2.32 1.46
N ASP A 137 4.26 3.58 1.72
CA ASP A 137 3.37 4.72 1.95
C ASP A 137 2.41 4.53 3.14
N PHE A 138 2.97 4.66 4.34
CA PHE A 138 2.26 4.49 5.61
C PHE A 138 1.65 5.80 6.13
N GLY A 139 1.55 6.83 5.28
CA GLY A 139 1.09 8.16 5.66
C GLY A 139 -0.33 8.21 6.24
N MET A 140 -1.16 7.21 5.90
CA MET A 140 -2.52 7.06 6.43
C MET A 140 -2.65 5.98 7.50
N SER A 141 -1.57 5.27 7.82
CA SER A 141 -1.63 4.08 8.66
C SER A 141 -1.71 4.40 10.16
N ARG A 142 -2.16 3.40 10.94
CA ARG A 142 -2.27 3.49 12.41
C ARG A 142 -2.02 2.15 13.08
N GLN A 143 -1.41 2.19 14.26
CA GLN A 143 -1.40 1.08 15.21
C GLN A 143 -2.73 1.05 15.98
N LEU A 144 -3.33 -0.13 16.16
CA LEU A 144 -4.66 -0.26 16.77
C LEU A 144 -4.75 0.21 18.24
N ILE A 145 -3.63 0.51 18.89
CA ILE A 145 -3.55 0.94 20.30
C ILE A 145 -3.90 2.44 20.46
N SER A 146 -3.78 3.26 19.41
CA SER A 146 -4.07 4.69 19.49
C SER A 146 -5.48 5.01 18.98
N CYS A 147 -6.44 5.16 19.88
CA CYS A 147 -7.76 5.75 19.61
C CYS A 147 -7.66 7.28 19.42
N GLU A 148 -6.85 7.76 18.47
CA GLU A 148 -6.78 9.18 18.15
C GLU A 148 -7.41 9.46 16.77
N TYR A 149 -8.58 10.10 16.84
CA TYR A 149 -9.35 10.63 15.72
C TYR A 149 -8.47 11.54 14.85
N TYR A 150 -8.29 11.18 13.57
CA TYR A 150 -7.83 12.14 12.57
C TYR A 150 -9.02 12.97 12.11
N ARG A 151 -9.03 14.27 12.41
CA ARG A 151 -9.94 15.26 11.81
C ARG A 151 -9.20 15.94 10.67
N VAL A 152 -9.64 15.72 9.43
CA VAL A 152 -9.19 16.53 8.28
C VAL A 152 -9.89 17.89 8.38
N LYS A 153 -9.11 18.98 8.49
CA LYS A 153 -9.60 20.34 8.30
C LYS A 153 -9.58 20.67 6.80
N HIS A 154 -10.77 20.91 6.23
CA HIS A 154 -11.06 21.53 4.93
C HIS A 154 -10.63 20.80 3.64
N GLY A 155 -11.61 20.52 2.75
CA GLY A 155 -11.41 20.05 1.37
C GLY A 155 -11.59 18.54 1.17
N LYS A 156 -11.95 18.12 -0.06
CA LYS A 156 -12.26 16.74 -0.53
C LYS A 156 -11.66 15.65 0.38
N ASP A 157 -12.51 14.75 0.88
CA ASP A 157 -12.12 13.62 1.73
C ASP A 157 -10.86 12.94 1.14
N PRO A 158 -9.71 12.95 1.84
CA PRO A 158 -8.42 12.53 1.29
C PRO A 158 -8.29 11.01 1.13
N PHE A 159 -9.39 10.27 1.37
CA PHE A 159 -9.38 8.82 1.40
C PHE A 159 -9.47 8.20 0.00
N PRO A 160 -8.82 7.04 -0.21
CA PRO A 160 -8.80 6.34 -1.49
C PRO A 160 -10.12 5.57 -1.72
N VAL A 161 -11.23 6.29 -1.92
CA VAL A 161 -12.62 5.74 -1.96
C VAL A 161 -12.74 4.42 -2.74
N ARG A 162 -12.09 4.29 -3.90
CA ARG A 162 -12.17 3.10 -4.78
C ARG A 162 -11.54 1.82 -4.19
N TRP A 163 -10.75 1.94 -3.13
CA TRP A 163 -10.12 0.82 -2.42
C TRP A 163 -10.74 0.58 -1.04
N MET A 164 -11.69 1.41 -0.61
CA MET A 164 -12.25 1.35 0.74
C MET A 164 -13.35 0.30 0.86
N ALA A 165 -13.36 -0.37 2.01
CA ALA A 165 -14.43 -1.26 2.41
C ALA A 165 -15.72 -0.49 2.77
N PRO A 166 -16.91 -1.12 2.68
CA PRO A 166 -18.20 -0.49 3.01
C PRO A 166 -18.23 0.16 4.41
N GLU A 167 -17.71 -0.51 5.43
CA GLU A 167 -17.67 0.00 6.81
C GLU A 167 -16.72 1.19 6.99
N CYS A 168 -15.67 1.28 6.15
CA CYS A 168 -14.79 2.45 6.10
C CYS A 168 -15.50 3.64 5.47
N LEU A 169 -16.36 3.41 4.48
CA LEU A 169 -17.10 4.47 3.80
C LEU A 169 -18.23 5.01 4.68
N GLU A 170 -18.97 4.11 5.35
CA GLU A 170 -20.12 4.45 6.17
C GLU A 170 -19.73 5.01 7.55
N ALA A 171 -18.91 4.27 8.29
CA ALA A 171 -18.65 4.53 9.70
C ALA A 171 -17.20 4.94 10.00
N LYS A 172 -16.36 5.06 8.95
CA LYS A 172 -14.91 5.32 9.08
C LYS A 172 -14.21 4.28 9.99
N ILE A 173 -14.69 3.03 9.99
CA ILE A 173 -14.13 1.94 10.78
C ILE A 173 -13.01 1.26 9.98
N PHE A 174 -11.76 1.48 10.39
CA PHE A 174 -10.59 0.88 9.71
C PHE A 174 -10.00 -0.26 10.55
N THR A 175 -9.89 -1.43 9.92
CA THR A 175 -9.40 -2.67 10.53
C THR A 175 -8.51 -3.44 9.56
N THR A 176 -7.82 -4.48 10.03
CA THR A 176 -7.10 -5.40 9.13
C THR A 176 -8.04 -6.08 8.12
N LYS A 177 -9.33 -6.26 8.45
CA LYS A 177 -10.37 -6.75 7.54
C LYS A 177 -10.77 -5.73 6.47
N SER A 178 -10.64 -4.44 6.75
CA SER A 178 -10.78 -3.41 5.71
C SER A 178 -9.58 -3.37 4.76
N ASP A 179 -8.37 -3.70 5.24
CA ASP A 179 -7.22 -3.88 4.35
C ASP A 179 -7.35 -5.14 3.48
N VAL A 180 -8.03 -6.19 3.96
CA VAL A 180 -8.37 -7.37 3.14
C VAL A 180 -9.26 -6.99 1.96
N TRP A 181 -10.25 -6.10 2.15
CA TRP A 181 -11.03 -5.56 1.03
C TRP A 181 -10.14 -4.85 0.01
N ALA A 182 -9.27 -3.96 0.49
CA ALA A 182 -8.34 -3.22 -0.35
C ALA A 182 -7.37 -4.15 -1.10
N TYR A 183 -6.96 -5.26 -0.49
CA TYR A 183 -6.17 -6.30 -1.14
C TYR A 183 -6.93 -6.97 -2.30
N GLY A 184 -8.23 -7.23 -2.16
CA GLY A 184 -9.06 -7.71 -3.28
C GLY A 184 -9.04 -6.74 -4.46
N VAL A 185 -9.13 -5.42 -4.19
CA VAL A 185 -9.01 -4.38 -5.23
C VAL A 185 -7.59 -4.38 -5.84
N LEU A 186 -6.54 -4.56 -5.03
CA LEU A 186 -5.17 -4.68 -5.53
C LEU A 186 -5.00 -5.87 -6.46
N LEU A 187 -5.54 -7.05 -6.12
CA LEU A 187 -5.52 -8.21 -7.02
C LEU A 187 -6.23 -7.90 -8.34
N TRP A 188 -7.35 -7.17 -8.30
CA TRP A 188 -8.03 -6.70 -9.49
C TRP A 188 -7.16 -5.74 -10.33
N GLU A 189 -6.46 -4.80 -9.70
CA GLU A 189 -5.47 -3.94 -10.37
C GLU A 189 -4.38 -4.78 -11.05
N LEU A 190 -3.87 -5.82 -10.40
CA LEU A 190 -2.86 -6.70 -10.98
C LEU A 190 -3.40 -7.43 -12.22
N MET A 191 -4.55 -8.07 -12.11
CA MET A 191 -5.14 -8.88 -13.19
C MET A 191 -5.63 -8.06 -14.37
N THR A 192 -5.90 -6.76 -14.17
CA THR A 192 -6.20 -5.80 -15.24
C THR A 192 -4.97 -5.07 -15.78
N ARG A 193 -3.78 -5.40 -15.29
CA ARG A 193 -2.51 -4.71 -15.59
C ARG A 193 -2.53 -3.20 -15.32
N GLY A 194 -3.11 -2.81 -14.18
CA GLY A 194 -3.05 -1.44 -13.65
C GLY A 194 -4.22 -0.55 -14.05
N ALA A 195 -5.35 -1.13 -14.47
CA ALA A 195 -6.56 -0.37 -14.72
C ALA A 195 -7.04 0.34 -13.43
N VAL A 196 -7.76 1.44 -13.60
CA VAL A 196 -8.33 2.19 -12.47
C VAL A 196 -9.63 1.50 -12.05
N PRO A 197 -9.78 1.08 -10.77
CA PRO A 197 -11.03 0.49 -10.30
C PRO A 197 -12.20 1.46 -10.49
N TYR A 198 -13.31 1.00 -11.06
CA TYR A 198 -14.49 1.81 -11.39
C TYR A 198 -14.19 3.03 -12.31
N ALA A 199 -13.26 2.91 -13.26
CA ALA A 199 -12.79 4.03 -14.09
C ALA A 199 -13.90 4.91 -14.71
N GLU A 200 -15.03 4.30 -15.10
CA GLU A 200 -16.18 4.97 -15.72
C GLU A 200 -17.10 5.70 -14.73
N VAL A 201 -16.78 5.68 -13.44
CA VAL A 201 -17.63 6.23 -12.37
C VAL A 201 -16.87 7.33 -11.64
N GLU A 202 -17.54 8.45 -11.37
CA GLU A 202 -16.97 9.53 -10.59
C GLU A 202 -16.74 9.15 -9.12
N ASN A 203 -15.67 9.66 -8.49
CA ASN A 203 -15.30 9.28 -7.12
C ASN A 203 -16.45 9.41 -6.10
N TRP A 204 -17.29 10.43 -6.24
CA TRP A 204 -18.41 10.67 -5.31
C TRP A 204 -19.55 9.65 -5.45
N GLN A 205 -19.65 8.96 -6.59
CA GLN A 205 -20.65 7.92 -6.85
C GLN A 205 -20.15 6.53 -6.44
N VAL A 206 -18.84 6.29 -6.49
CA VAL A 206 -18.23 4.98 -6.16
C VAL A 206 -18.61 4.51 -4.76
N ALA A 207 -18.66 5.41 -3.78
CA ALA A 207 -19.04 5.05 -2.41
C ALA A 207 -20.44 4.42 -2.35
N GLY A 208 -21.41 5.01 -3.06
CA GLY A 208 -22.78 4.50 -3.13
C GLY A 208 -22.88 3.14 -3.81
N LEU A 209 -22.09 2.91 -4.87
CA LEU A 209 -22.02 1.61 -5.55
C LEU A 209 -21.49 0.51 -4.61
N ILE A 210 -20.39 0.78 -3.91
CA ILE A 210 -19.79 -0.19 -2.98
C ILE A 210 -20.79 -0.52 -1.86
N GLN A 211 -21.47 0.49 -1.32
CA GLN A 211 -22.47 0.33 -0.26
C GLN A 211 -23.74 -0.40 -0.74
N SER A 212 -24.11 -0.28 -2.02
CA SER A 212 -25.22 -1.05 -2.60
C SER A 212 -24.83 -2.49 -2.98
N GLY A 213 -23.57 -2.89 -2.76
CA GLY A 213 -23.07 -4.23 -3.06
C GLY A 213 -22.56 -4.42 -4.49
N GLU A 214 -22.39 -3.35 -5.26
CA GLU A 214 -21.81 -3.42 -6.61
C GLU A 214 -20.30 -3.65 -6.55
N LEU A 215 -19.85 -4.75 -7.15
CA LEU A 215 -18.46 -5.18 -7.14
C LEU A 215 -17.79 -4.98 -8.51
N LEU A 216 -16.47 -4.92 -8.51
CA LEU A 216 -15.69 -4.92 -9.74
C LEU A 216 -15.90 -6.24 -10.49
N LYS A 217 -16.11 -6.15 -11.80
CA LYS A 217 -16.27 -7.33 -12.66
C LYS A 217 -14.97 -8.12 -12.77
N GLN A 218 -15.10 -9.43 -12.99
CA GLN A 218 -13.97 -10.29 -13.33
C GLN A 218 -13.21 -9.75 -14.55
N PRO A 219 -11.89 -9.50 -14.44
CA PRO A 219 -11.10 -9.05 -15.58
C PRO A 219 -11.07 -10.08 -16.71
N PRO A 220 -10.97 -9.65 -17.98
CA PRO A 220 -10.72 -10.56 -19.10
C PRO A 220 -9.48 -11.42 -18.83
N PHE A 221 -9.58 -12.72 -19.12
CA PHE A 221 -8.49 -13.70 -18.93
C PHE A 221 -8.06 -13.94 -17.47
N CYS A 222 -8.77 -13.37 -16.48
CA CYS A 222 -8.56 -13.70 -15.07
C CYS A 222 -9.13 -15.10 -14.77
N PRO A 223 -8.35 -16.05 -14.23
CA PRO A 223 -8.87 -17.35 -13.84
C PRO A 223 -9.94 -17.25 -12.76
N ASP A 224 -10.98 -18.07 -12.86
CA ASP A 224 -12.12 -18.06 -11.93
C ASP A 224 -11.68 -18.28 -10.47
N VAL A 225 -10.67 -19.12 -10.26
CA VAL A 225 -10.09 -19.37 -8.92
C VAL A 225 -9.48 -18.12 -8.31
N VAL A 226 -8.87 -17.24 -9.12
CA VAL A 226 -8.30 -15.97 -8.64
C VAL A 226 -9.41 -14.98 -8.34
N TYR A 227 -10.42 -14.89 -9.23
CA TYR A 227 -11.57 -14.02 -9.00
C TYR A 227 -12.37 -14.44 -7.77
N ALA A 228 -12.49 -15.75 -7.49
CA ALA A 228 -13.11 -16.25 -6.26
C ALA A 228 -12.40 -15.75 -5.00
N ILE A 229 -11.06 -15.62 -5.01
CA ILE A 229 -10.30 -15.01 -3.90
C ILE A 229 -10.67 -13.53 -3.75
N MET A 230 -10.78 -12.78 -4.85
CA MET A 230 -11.21 -11.37 -4.81
C MET A 230 -12.61 -11.24 -4.21
N MET A 231 -13.55 -12.10 -4.63
CA MET A 231 -14.92 -12.13 -4.11
C MET A 231 -14.98 -12.42 -2.61
N LYS A 232 -14.16 -13.36 -2.10
CA LYS A 232 -14.04 -13.59 -0.65
C LYS A 232 -13.54 -12.35 0.09
N CYS A 233 -12.57 -11.62 -0.48
CA CYS A 233 -12.07 -10.37 0.09
C CYS A 233 -13.14 -9.27 0.12
N TRP A 234 -14.07 -9.28 -0.84
CA TRP A 234 -15.17 -8.33 -0.96
C TRP A 234 -16.47 -8.78 -0.27
N THR A 235 -16.39 -9.72 0.67
CA THR A 235 -17.54 -10.07 1.52
C THR A 235 -18.00 -8.84 2.30
N GLN A 236 -19.31 -8.56 2.30
CA GLN A 236 -19.87 -7.36 2.93
C GLN A 236 -19.60 -7.34 4.43
N ASP A 237 -19.90 -8.44 5.13
CA ASP A 237 -19.53 -8.60 6.53
C ASP A 237 -18.00 -8.74 6.68
N ALA A 238 -17.40 -7.77 7.39
CA ALA A 238 -15.97 -7.74 7.62
C ALA A 238 -15.45 -8.95 8.42
N GLN A 239 -16.27 -9.56 9.28
CA GLN A 239 -15.85 -10.72 10.07
C GLN A 239 -15.74 -11.99 9.22
N GLU A 240 -16.58 -12.11 8.20
CA GLU A 240 -16.62 -13.24 7.26
C GLU A 240 -15.53 -13.16 6.18
N ARG A 241 -14.89 -11.98 5.99
CA ARG A 241 -13.71 -11.86 5.11
C ARG A 241 -12.58 -12.76 5.62
N PRO A 242 -11.72 -13.30 4.74
CA PRO A 242 -10.58 -14.11 5.17
C PRO A 242 -9.55 -13.28 5.95
N THR A 243 -8.62 -13.97 6.60
CA THR A 243 -7.37 -13.41 7.11
C THR A 243 -6.31 -13.42 6.01
N PHE A 244 -5.24 -12.63 6.15
CA PHE A 244 -4.14 -12.66 5.18
C PHE A 244 -3.45 -14.03 5.11
N ASP A 245 -3.36 -14.79 6.21
CA ASP A 245 -2.83 -16.16 6.20
C ASP A 245 -3.69 -17.14 5.38
N GLN A 246 -5.02 -17.00 5.47
CA GLN A 246 -5.95 -17.75 4.61
C GLN A 246 -5.82 -17.35 3.14
N ILE A 247 -5.68 -16.06 2.85
CA ILE A 247 -5.44 -15.57 1.48
C ILE A 247 -4.14 -16.15 0.91
N ILE A 248 -3.06 -16.17 1.69
CA ILE A 248 -1.78 -16.76 1.28
C ILE A 248 -1.96 -18.24 0.92
N SER A 249 -2.70 -18.99 1.75
CA SER A 249 -3.00 -20.41 1.50
C SER A 249 -3.81 -20.61 0.22
N ASP A 250 -4.86 -19.80 0.03
CA ASP A 250 -5.70 -19.82 -1.17
C ASP A 250 -4.88 -19.49 -2.44
N VAL A 251 -4.05 -18.45 -2.41
CA VAL A 251 -3.20 -18.06 -3.56
C VAL A 251 -2.14 -19.13 -3.84
N ASN A 252 -1.50 -19.70 -2.81
CA ASN A 252 -0.52 -20.78 -2.97
C ASN A 252 -1.12 -21.99 -3.69
N SER A 253 -2.38 -22.35 -3.40
CA SER A 253 -3.06 -23.46 -4.07
C SER A 253 -3.31 -23.25 -5.56
N VAL A 254 -3.26 -21.99 -6.03
CA VAL A 254 -3.43 -21.64 -7.46
C VAL A 254 -2.11 -21.62 -8.22
N VAL A 255 -0.99 -21.32 -7.53
CA VAL A 255 0.34 -21.20 -8.15
C VAL A 255 1.22 -22.45 -8.01
N SER A 256 0.79 -23.43 -7.20
CA SER A 256 1.44 -24.74 -7.04
C SER A 256 1.01 -25.70 -8.14
#